data_AF-A0A2S2BP45-F1
#
_entry.id   AF-A0A2S2BP45-F1
#
_cell.length_a   1.000
_cell.length_b   1.000
_cell.length_c   1.000
_cell.angle_alpha   90.00
_cell.angle_beta   90.00
_cell.angle_gamma   90.00
#
_symmetry.space_group_name_H-M   'P 1'
#
loop_
_entity.id
_entity.type
_entity.pdbx_description
1 polymer ?
#
loop_
_entity_poly.entity_id
_entity_poly.type
_entity_poly.pdbx_seq_one_letter_code
_entity_poly.pdbx_strand_id
1 'polypeptide(L)' 'MTSVDAFLQVPTLVTQSSGDRVVAKPSTDLMVKTLRDRGNDLEYVTYEGADHRATIGASQADAQNFVNGILDR' A
#
# COMPACT_ATOMS: atom_id res chain seq x y z
N MET A 1 -20.06 -10.03 -17.73
CA MET A 1 -19.21 -9.19 -16.86
C MET A 1 -17.99 -10.03 -16.54
N THR A 2 -16.91 -9.89 -17.30
CA THR A 2 -15.66 -10.61 -17.03
C THR A 2 -15.13 -10.10 -15.69
N SER A 3 -14.93 -11.01 -14.74
CA SER A 3 -14.19 -10.72 -13.51
C SER A 3 -12.84 -10.18 -13.95
N VAL A 4 -12.52 -8.93 -13.57
CA VAL A 4 -11.13 -8.49 -13.62
C VAL A 4 -10.50 -9.12 -12.39
N ASP A 5 -9.85 -10.26 -12.59
CA ASP A 5 -9.10 -10.90 -11.52
C ASP A 5 -7.95 -9.97 -11.15
N ALA A 6 -8.05 -9.34 -9.98
CA ALA A 6 -7.07 -8.38 -9.49
C ALA A 6 -5.85 -9.13 -8.91
N PHE A 7 -5.08 -9.77 -9.78
CA PHE A 7 -3.81 -10.41 -9.44
C PHE A 7 -2.64 -9.45 -9.67
N LEU A 8 -1.87 -9.20 -8.61
CA LEU A 8 -0.65 -8.41 -8.64
C LEU A 8 0.44 -9.21 -9.39
N GLN A 9 0.99 -8.61 -10.44
CA GLN A 9 2.03 -9.23 -11.28
C GLN A 9 3.45 -8.94 -10.79
N VAL A 10 3.58 -8.05 -9.81
CA VAL A 10 4.87 -7.58 -9.27
C VAL A 10 4.77 -7.44 -7.76
N PRO A 11 5.90 -7.57 -7.03
CA PRO A 11 5.95 -7.21 -5.62
C PRO A 11 5.38 -5.80 -5.43
N THR A 12 4.46 -5.66 -4.47
CA THR A 12 3.73 -4.41 -4.26
C THR A 12 3.80 -3.98 -2.80
N LEU A 13 4.14 -2.72 -2.58
CA LEU A 13 4.02 -2.02 -1.30
C LEU A 13 2.87 -1.01 -1.39
N VAL A 14 1.97 -1.05 -0.41
CA VAL A 14 0.94 -0.03 -0.18
C VAL A 14 1.30 0.72 1.10
N THR A 15 1.17 2.04 1.07
CA THR A 15 1.39 2.88 2.25
C THR A 15 0.21 3.82 2.48
N GLN A 16 -0.13 4.07 3.75
CA GLN A 16 -1.29 4.89 4.12
C GLN A 16 -1.10 5.51 5.50
N SER A 17 -1.58 6.73 5.71
CA SER A 17 -1.65 7.30 7.07
C SER A 17 -3.08 7.32 7.61
N SER A 18 -3.22 7.18 8.93
CA SER A 18 -4.48 7.43 9.64
C SER A 18 -4.89 8.90 9.69
N GLY A 19 -3.93 9.81 9.48
CA GLY A 19 -4.18 11.26 9.43
C GLY A 19 -4.60 11.77 8.05
N ASP A 20 -4.63 10.93 7.02
CA ASP A 20 -5.02 11.33 5.67
C ASP A 20 -6.52 11.65 5.60
N ARG A 21 -6.83 12.90 5.24
CA ARG A 21 -8.20 13.42 5.10
C ARG A 21 -8.65 13.54 3.64
N VAL A 22 -7.75 13.29 2.68
CA VAL A 22 -8.04 13.31 1.24
C VAL A 22 -8.35 11.90 0.76
N VAL A 23 -7.53 10.93 1.16
CA VAL A 23 -7.75 9.51 0.91
C VAL A 23 -7.95 8.82 2.25
N ALA A 24 -9.22 8.49 2.54
CA ALA A 24 -9.58 7.89 3.81
C ALA A 24 -8.97 6.48 3.97
N LYS A 25 -8.24 6.26 5.06
CA LYS A 25 -7.62 4.96 5.40
C LYS A 25 -8.56 3.76 5.25
N PRO A 26 -9.85 3.80 5.67
CA PRO A 26 -10.75 2.66 5.52
C PRO A 26 -10.92 2.17 4.07
N SER A 27 -10.85 3.07 3.09
CA SER A 27 -10.92 2.69 1.68
C SER A 27 -9.67 1.93 1.24
N THR A 28 -8.49 2.37 1.66
CA THR A 28 -7.22 1.67 1.42
C THR A 28 -7.17 0.33 2.14
N ASP A 29 -7.69 0.26 3.38
CA ASP A 29 -7.81 -0.99 4.14
C ASP A 29 -8.69 -2.01 3.40
N LEU A 30 -9.83 -1.56 2.86
CA LEU A 30 -10.73 -2.42 2.08
C LEU A 30 -10.06 -2.93 0.80
N MET A 31 -9.31 -2.08 0.10
CA MET A 31 -8.54 -2.48 -1.08
C MET A 31 -7.50 -3.56 -0.72
N VAL A 32 -6.69 -3.33 0.31
CA VAL A 32 -5.67 -4.29 0.77
C VAL A 32 -6.31 -5.62 1.18
N LYS A 33 -7.40 -5.57 1.95
CA LYS A 33 -8.14 -6.77 2.33
C LYS A 33 -8.64 -7.52 1.10
N THR A 34 -9.25 -6.82 0.15
CA THR A 34 -9.79 -7.43 -1.07
C THR A 34 -8.69 -8.10 -1.91
N LEU A 35 -7.51 -7.49 -2.00
CA LEU A 35 -6.38 -8.08 -2.72
C LEU A 35 -5.86 -9.35 -2.01
N ARG A 36 -5.71 -9.30 -0.68
CA ARG A 36 -5.27 -10.44 0.13
C ARG A 36 -6.28 -11.60 0.11
N ASP A 37 -7.58 -11.31 0.22
CA ASP A 37 -8.65 -12.31 0.12
C ASP A 37 -8.66 -13.03 -1.24
N ARG A 38 -8.10 -12.39 -2.28
CA ARG A 38 -7.93 -12.96 -3.63
C ARG A 38 -6.60 -13.70 -3.83
N GLY A 39 -5.83 -13.90 -2.76
CA GLY A 39 -4.59 -14.66 -2.78
C GLY A 39 -3.35 -13.86 -3.19
N ASN A 40 -3.43 -12.53 -3.21
CA ASN A 40 -2.25 -11.70 -3.45
C ASN A 40 -1.44 -11.50 -2.18
N ASP A 41 -0.11 -11.52 -2.35
CA ASP A 41 0.82 -11.06 -1.32
C ASP A 41 1.23 -9.60 -1.60
N LEU A 42 1.16 -8.76 -0.58
CA LEU A 42 1.54 -7.35 -0.65
C LEU A 42 1.90 -6.82 0.74
N GLU A 43 2.90 -5.96 0.78
CA GLU A 43 3.30 -5.24 1.98
C GLU A 43 2.37 -4.05 2.21
N TYR A 44 1.91 -3.87 3.45
CA TYR A 44 1.05 -2.75 3.82
C TYR A 44 1.59 -2.08 5.08
N VAL A 45 2.09 -0.86 4.92
CA VAL A 45 2.65 -0.05 6.01
C VAL A 45 1.70 1.12 6.30
N THR A 46 1.43 1.33 7.58
CA THR A 46 0.58 2.43 8.03
C THR A 46 1.32 3.39 8.96
N TYR A 47 1.08 4.68 8.79
CA TYR A 47 1.62 5.73 9.66
C TYR A 47 0.51 6.37 10.50
N GLU A 48 0.88 6.93 11.64
CA GLU A 48 -0.05 7.66 12.50
C GLU A 48 0.03 9.17 12.27
N GLY A 49 -1.13 9.81 12.12
CA GLY A 49 -1.25 11.27 12.23
C GLY A 49 -0.73 12.12 11.06
N ALA A 50 0.04 11.56 10.13
CA ALA A 50 0.48 12.27 8.93
C ALA A 50 -0.73 12.61 8.04
N ASP A 51 -0.87 13.85 7.59
CA ASP A 51 -1.88 14.20 6.59
C ASP A 51 -1.52 13.66 5.20
N HIS A 52 -2.36 13.91 4.20
CA HIS A 52 -2.16 13.40 2.84
C HIS A 52 -0.77 13.73 2.26
N ARG A 53 -0.27 14.96 2.49
CA ARG A 53 1.03 15.38 1.96
C ARG A 53 2.18 14.86 2.81
N ALA A 54 2.03 14.91 4.13
CA ALA A 54 3.05 14.42 5.06
C ALA A 54 3.28 12.90 4.92
N THR A 55 2.25 12.15 4.52
CA THR A 55 2.35 10.70 4.25
C THR A 55 3.39 10.37 3.19
N ILE A 56 3.61 11.25 2.19
CA ILE A 56 4.61 11.07 1.14
C ILE A 56 6.04 11.07 1.73
N GLY A 57 6.32 12.01 2.64
CA GLY A 57 7.62 12.07 3.31
C GLY A 57 7.80 10.92 4.30
N ALA A 58 6.74 10.57 5.04
CA ALA A 58 6.77 9.45 5.97
C ALA A 58 7.08 8.11 5.29
N SER A 59 6.58 7.89 4.07
CA SER A 59 6.75 6.64 3.34
C SER A 59 8.03 6.53 2.52
N GLN A 60 8.80 7.61 2.41
CA GLN A 60 9.92 7.68 1.47
C GLN A 60 10.98 6.59 1.72
N ALA A 61 11.40 6.41 2.98
CA ALA A 61 12.42 5.42 3.32
C ALA A 61 11.91 3.98 3.09
N ASP A 62 10.66 3.70 3.46
CA ASP A 62 10.06 2.38 3.27
C ASP A 62 9.91 2.03 1.79
N ALA A 63 9.51 2.99 0.96
CA ALA A 63 9.45 2.79 -0.49
C ALA A 63 10.84 2.51 -1.10
N GLN A 64 11.88 3.23 -0.66
CA GLN A 64 13.25 3.00 -1.12
C GLN A 64 13.77 1.62 -0.67
N ASN A 65 13.57 1.26 0.60
CA ASN A 65 13.99 -0.03 1.15
C ASN A 65 13.28 -1.20 0.46
N PHE A 66 11.98 -1.05 0.19
CA PHE A 66 11.21 -2.06 -0.53
C PHE A 66 11.77 -2.31 -1.93
N VAL A 67 12.06 -1.25 -2.70
CA VAL A 67 12.63 -1.37 -4.04
C VAL A 67 14.03 -1.97 -3.99
N ASN A 68 14.90 -1.50 -3.09
CA ASN A 68 16.26 -2.04 -2.94
C ASN A 68 16.21 -3.55 -2.61
N GLY A 69 15.33 -3.94 -1.69
CA GLY A 69 15.14 -5.36 -1.32
C GLY A 69 14.58 -6.24 -2.44
N ILE A 70 14.03 -5.67 -3.51
CA ILE A 70 13.67 -6.41 -4.74
C ILE A 70 14.89 -6.54 -5.66
N LEU A 71 15.68 -5.48 -5.81
CA LEU A 71 16.85 -5.45 -6.70
C LEU A 71 18.02 -6.30 -6.19
N ASP A 72 18.13 -6.48 -4.88
CA ASP A 72 19.20 -7.23 -4.23
C ASP A 72 18.95 -8.76 -4.19
N ARG A 73 17.82 -9.23 -4.76
CA ARG A 73 17.46 -10.66 -4.85
C ARG A 73 17.90 -11.27 -6.18
#